data_AF-I3D2L6-F1
#
_entry.id   AF-I3D2L6-F1
#
_cell.length_a   1.000
_cell.length_b   1.000
_cell.length_c   1.000
_cell.angle_alpha   90.00
_cell.angle_beta   90.00
_cell.angle_gamma   90.00
#
_symmetry.space_group_name_H-M   'P 1'
#
loop_
_entity.id
_entity.type
_entity.pdbx_description
1 polymer ?
#
loop_
_entity_poly.entity_id
_entity_poly.type
_entity_poly.pdbx_seq_one_letter_code
_entity_poly.pdbx_strand_id
1 'polypeptide(L)'
;MKITKEEFQRIGEESPLELFHQGIKAKETREKYTRTLRQVLCNIFEDLFEGDFEDRVNQFVKLAKEDPDWIRDLLINLSIKLKERTKLPKENSEYLNPSSVDNYFKPIKKLFDMSGVVISWNRVYATFPEQNNVSDSRGWSRDEIQKMLKFTNGSIDRAIILLSASSGIRAGGFDLNWQDLTPVYHVDDQLKFDITESEEENASVACAMIRIYQGTNEGYPAFITPEAYDALIDYKSDWTREVGRVPKPEDPIFKKEGTLLRRITTTGVKRRVERVIKRAGLRESIKGKRYEVPIMNGFRRFWNKTCKESLSRDSPLGSLIKKEFMMGHTGLIKLDRNYFKTHTLELAEEYLNAIPNLTISNEKRLRHENKKKTEKIEKLERQQREIDMLKFEVKRIDAKNKMTEAMKQRLIQWAEENPDKADALQMAKIDSNTIDIDGFLEHYLRENHGELEEFLDSISKTRVSVADK
;
A
#
# COMPACT_ATOMS: atom_id res chain seq x y z
N MET A 1 37.96 -11.02 13.46
CA MET A 1 38.63 -11.48 12.22
C MET A 1 39.90 -10.65 12.05
N LYS A 2 41.09 -11.26 11.96
CA LYS A 2 42.36 -10.57 11.70
C LYS A 2 42.84 -11.00 10.32
N ILE A 3 43.30 -10.06 9.49
CA ILE A 3 43.98 -10.37 8.23
C ILE A 3 45.47 -10.50 8.56
N THR A 4 46.04 -11.67 8.29
CA THR A 4 47.46 -11.98 8.49
C THR A 4 48.30 -11.41 7.35
N LYS A 5 49.63 -11.35 7.54
CA LYS A 5 50.54 -10.88 6.47
C LYS A 5 50.56 -11.86 5.30
N GLU A 6 50.35 -13.14 5.58
CA GLU A 6 50.27 -14.22 4.60
C GLU A 6 48.96 -14.16 3.78
N GLU A 7 47.87 -13.68 4.40
CA GLU A 7 46.58 -13.45 3.72
C GLU A 7 46.56 -12.12 2.93
N PHE A 8 47.50 -11.21 3.17
CA PHE A 8 47.58 -9.94 2.46
C PHE A 8 48.16 -10.15 1.05
N GLN A 9 47.28 -10.15 0.05
CA GLN A 9 47.66 -10.05 -1.35
C GLN A 9 47.44 -8.62 -1.83
N ARG A 10 48.40 -8.09 -2.60
CA ARG A 10 48.17 -6.83 -3.34
C ARG A 10 47.12 -7.11 -4.42
N ILE A 11 45.90 -6.64 -4.17
CA ILE A 11 44.83 -6.63 -5.16
C ILE A 11 45.17 -5.54 -6.19
N GLY A 12 45.28 -5.89 -7.47
CA GLY A 12 45.59 -4.91 -8.53
C GLY A 12 46.34 -5.42 -9.76
N GLU A 13 46.55 -6.73 -9.92
CA GLU A 13 47.13 -7.32 -11.16
C GLU A 13 46.07 -7.68 -12.22
N GLU A 14 44.79 -7.58 -11.85
CA GLU A 14 43.65 -7.87 -12.72
C GLU A 14 43.51 -6.80 -13.80
N SER A 15 42.97 -7.19 -14.97
CA SER A 15 42.76 -6.22 -16.04
C SER A 15 41.71 -5.17 -15.61
N PRO A 16 41.80 -3.91 -16.07
CA PRO A 16 40.78 -2.90 -15.82
C PRO A 16 39.35 -3.36 -16.14
N LEU A 17 39.18 -4.24 -17.13
CA LEU A 17 37.89 -4.82 -17.48
C LEU A 17 37.38 -5.81 -16.42
N GLU A 18 38.26 -6.65 -15.87
CA GLU A 18 37.95 -7.56 -14.76
C GLU A 18 37.55 -6.78 -13.51
N LEU A 19 38.35 -5.79 -13.11
CA LEU A 19 38.05 -4.89 -11.99
C LEU A 19 36.70 -4.19 -12.16
N PHE A 20 36.42 -3.73 -13.38
CA PHE A 20 35.13 -3.13 -13.71
C PHE A 20 33.96 -4.11 -13.51
N HIS A 21 34.10 -5.37 -13.95
CA HIS A 21 33.07 -6.39 -13.75
C HIS A 21 32.88 -6.78 -12.28
N GLN A 22 33.98 -6.93 -11.53
CA GLN A 22 33.93 -7.22 -10.09
C GLN A 22 33.25 -6.10 -9.30
N GLY A 23 33.45 -4.86 -9.72
CA GLY A 23 32.82 -3.69 -9.10
C GLY A 23 31.30 -3.63 -9.24
N ILE A 24 30.68 -4.46 -10.08
CA ILE A 24 29.25 -4.41 -10.40
C ILE A 24 28.54 -5.69 -9.95
N LYS A 25 27.79 -5.58 -8.85
CA LYS A 25 27.09 -6.73 -8.23
C LYS A 25 25.91 -7.25 -9.05
N ALA A 26 25.08 -6.35 -9.60
CA ALA A 26 23.87 -6.73 -10.33
C ALA A 26 24.22 -7.16 -11.76
N LYS A 27 23.78 -8.36 -12.17
CA LYS A 27 24.07 -8.93 -13.49
C LYS A 27 23.57 -8.03 -14.62
N GLU A 28 22.36 -7.52 -14.51
CA GLU A 28 21.72 -6.65 -15.53
C GLU A 28 22.49 -5.33 -15.69
N THR A 29 22.94 -4.75 -14.57
CA THR A 29 23.78 -3.54 -14.59
C THR A 29 25.11 -3.84 -15.26
N ARG A 30 25.75 -4.98 -14.95
CA ARG A 30 27.02 -5.38 -15.56
C ARG A 30 26.89 -5.58 -17.07
N GLU A 31 25.85 -6.28 -17.53
CA GLU A 31 25.56 -6.46 -18.95
C GLU A 31 25.28 -5.11 -19.65
N LYS A 32 24.44 -4.26 -19.04
CA LYS A 32 24.11 -2.95 -19.61
C LYS A 32 25.34 -2.05 -19.68
N TYR A 33 26.11 -1.96 -18.61
CA TYR A 33 27.31 -1.13 -18.53
C TYR A 33 28.38 -1.63 -19.50
N THR A 34 28.60 -2.94 -19.60
CA THR A 34 29.55 -3.53 -20.57
C THR A 34 29.14 -3.20 -22.00
N ARG A 35 27.87 -3.36 -22.36
CA ARG A 35 27.39 -3.02 -23.70
C ARG A 35 27.54 -1.53 -24.01
N THR A 36 27.20 -0.65 -23.06
CA THR A 36 27.35 0.79 -23.27
C THR A 36 28.82 1.20 -23.36
N LEU A 37 29.70 0.63 -22.51
CA LEU A 37 31.14 0.89 -22.57
C LEU A 37 31.73 0.46 -23.92
N ARG A 38 31.34 -0.73 -24.41
CA ARG A 38 31.70 -1.21 -25.75
C ARG A 38 31.22 -0.27 -26.84
N GLN A 39 29.97 0.21 -26.76
CA GLN A 39 29.45 1.19 -27.72
C GLN A 39 30.29 2.47 -27.73
N VAL A 40 30.74 2.96 -26.56
CA VAL A 40 31.58 4.15 -26.48
C VAL A 40 32.97 3.86 -27.09
N LEU A 41 33.66 2.83 -26.61
CA LEU A 41 35.07 2.60 -26.97
C LEU A 41 35.28 2.01 -28.37
N CYS A 42 34.37 1.15 -28.81
CA CYS A 42 34.50 0.46 -30.09
C CYS A 42 33.79 1.17 -31.26
N ASN A 43 32.80 2.02 -30.99
CA ASN A 43 32.03 2.66 -32.07
C ASN A 43 32.15 4.19 -32.05
N ILE A 44 32.13 4.83 -30.87
CA ILE A 44 32.20 6.30 -30.80
C ILE A 44 33.66 6.77 -30.84
N PHE A 45 34.56 6.03 -30.20
CA PHE A 45 36.00 6.27 -30.14
C PHE A 45 36.78 5.27 -31.01
N GLU A 46 36.15 4.78 -32.08
CA GLU A 46 36.74 3.76 -32.95
C GLU A 46 38.13 4.18 -33.47
N ASP A 47 38.26 5.43 -33.93
CA ASP A 47 39.49 5.99 -34.50
C ASP A 47 40.53 6.46 -33.45
N LEU A 48 40.21 6.37 -32.16
CA LEU A 48 41.08 6.87 -31.07
C LEU A 48 41.85 5.76 -30.35
N PHE A 49 41.39 4.52 -30.46
CA PHE A 49 41.98 3.36 -29.80
C PHE A 49 42.03 2.20 -30.80
N GLU A 50 42.99 1.30 -30.63
CA GLU A 50 43.18 0.17 -31.55
C GLU A 50 42.86 -1.17 -30.87
N GLY A 51 42.69 -2.23 -31.67
CA GLY A 51 42.47 -3.58 -31.16
C GLY A 51 41.03 -3.87 -30.76
N ASP A 52 40.86 -4.93 -29.98
CA ASP A 52 39.55 -5.41 -29.55
C ASP A 52 38.99 -4.62 -28.35
N PHE A 53 37.88 -5.06 -27.77
CA PHE A 53 37.26 -4.33 -26.66
C PHE A 53 38.14 -4.27 -25.41
N GLU A 54 38.86 -5.33 -25.09
CA GLU A 54 39.71 -5.37 -23.91
C GLU A 54 40.97 -4.52 -24.13
N ASP A 55 41.58 -4.59 -25.33
CA ASP A 55 42.71 -3.73 -25.72
C ASP A 55 42.35 -2.25 -25.58
N ARG A 56 41.18 -1.85 -26.07
CA ARG A 56 40.67 -0.48 -26.01
C ARG A 56 40.39 -0.03 -24.59
N VAL A 57 39.87 -0.91 -23.73
CA VAL A 57 39.67 -0.61 -22.30
C VAL A 57 41.02 -0.35 -21.62
N ASN A 58 42.03 -1.17 -21.91
CA ASN A 58 43.38 -1.02 -21.35
C ASN A 58 44.03 0.29 -21.80
N GLN A 59 43.98 0.61 -23.10
CA GLN A 59 44.49 1.88 -23.64
C GLN A 59 43.79 3.10 -23.03
N PHE A 60 42.46 3.05 -22.95
CA PHE A 60 41.65 4.14 -22.41
C PHE A 60 41.97 4.42 -20.93
N VAL A 61 42.12 3.37 -20.11
CA VAL A 61 42.50 3.50 -18.69
C VAL A 61 43.94 3.96 -18.53
N LYS A 62 44.87 3.44 -19.33
CA LYS A 62 46.28 3.86 -19.32
C LYS A 62 46.39 5.35 -19.62
N LEU A 63 45.79 5.82 -20.72
CA LEU A 63 45.81 7.21 -21.10
C LEU A 63 45.14 8.11 -20.06
N ALA A 64 44.09 7.65 -19.38
CA ALA A 64 43.47 8.41 -18.30
C ALA A 64 44.32 8.56 -17.04
N LYS A 65 45.32 7.68 -16.83
CA LYS A 65 46.32 7.84 -15.77
C LYS A 65 47.47 8.75 -16.20
N GLU A 66 47.87 8.68 -17.47
CA GLU A 66 48.99 9.43 -18.02
C GLU A 66 48.63 10.89 -18.34
N ASP A 67 47.45 11.12 -18.95
CA ASP A 67 46.94 12.43 -19.36
C ASP A 67 45.43 12.58 -19.01
N PRO A 68 45.13 12.89 -17.73
CA PRO A 68 43.75 13.03 -17.28
C PRO A 68 43.03 14.26 -17.89
N ASP A 69 43.78 15.28 -18.32
CA ASP A 69 43.22 16.48 -18.94
C ASP A 69 42.74 16.16 -20.37
N TRP A 70 43.54 15.44 -21.16
CA TRP A 70 43.12 14.99 -22.48
C TRP A 70 41.89 14.08 -22.42
N ILE A 71 41.85 13.15 -21.46
CA ILE A 71 40.68 12.27 -21.28
C ILE A 71 39.44 13.06 -20.85
N ARG A 72 39.59 14.05 -19.96
CA ARG A 72 38.48 14.93 -19.62
C ARG A 72 37.95 15.64 -20.86
N ASP A 73 38.83 16.16 -21.71
CA ASP A 73 38.43 16.90 -22.91
C ASP A 73 37.78 15.97 -23.95
N LEU A 74 38.24 14.72 -24.06
CA LEU A 74 37.55 13.67 -24.84
C LEU A 74 36.12 13.40 -24.31
N LEU A 75 35.95 13.32 -23.00
CA LEU A 75 34.61 13.12 -22.38
C LEU A 75 33.70 14.33 -22.57
N ILE A 76 34.25 15.56 -22.55
CA ILE A 76 33.51 16.78 -22.90
C ILE A 76 33.06 16.72 -24.36
N ASN A 77 33.94 16.35 -25.29
CA ASN A 77 33.60 16.20 -26.70
C ASN A 77 32.53 15.12 -26.94
N LEU A 78 32.60 13.99 -26.21
CA LEU A 78 31.54 12.98 -26.21
C LEU A 78 30.21 13.58 -25.77
N SER A 79 30.21 14.35 -24.67
CA SER A 79 29.01 14.99 -24.14
C SER A 79 28.39 15.97 -25.14
N ILE A 80 29.21 16.81 -25.78
CA ILE A 80 28.78 17.74 -26.84
C ILE A 80 28.17 16.97 -28.02
N LYS A 81 28.83 15.92 -28.52
CA LYS A 81 28.32 15.08 -29.61
C LYS A 81 26.98 14.42 -29.28
N LEU A 82 26.84 13.92 -28.04
CA LEU A 82 25.57 13.36 -27.55
C LEU A 82 24.49 14.44 -27.38
N LYS A 83 24.86 15.66 -26.96
CA LYS A 83 23.95 16.81 -26.82
C LYS A 83 23.41 17.29 -28.16
N GLU A 84 24.19 17.28 -29.23
CA GLU A 84 23.67 17.61 -30.57
C GLU A 84 22.56 16.64 -31.00
N ARG A 85 22.69 15.36 -30.67
CA ARG A 85 21.64 14.36 -30.93
C ARG A 85 20.35 14.64 -30.16
N THR A 86 20.41 15.36 -29.04
CA THR A 86 19.20 15.72 -28.28
C THR A 86 18.44 16.91 -28.86
N LYS A 87 19.07 17.67 -29.76
CA LYS A 87 18.43 18.78 -30.49
C LYS A 87 17.69 18.33 -31.74
N LEU A 88 17.91 17.08 -32.18
CA LEU A 88 17.22 16.51 -33.34
C LEU A 88 15.70 16.36 -33.07
N PRO A 89 14.86 16.34 -34.12
CA PRO A 89 13.44 16.00 -33.98
C PRO A 89 13.26 14.62 -33.34
N LYS A 90 12.24 14.44 -32.49
CA LYS A 90 12.03 13.19 -31.73
C LYS A 90 11.86 11.97 -32.64
N GLU A 91 11.36 12.18 -33.85
CA GLU A 91 11.10 11.18 -34.88
C GLU A 91 12.39 10.71 -35.57
N ASN A 92 13.47 11.51 -35.53
CA ASN A 92 14.75 11.17 -36.13
C ASN A 92 15.33 9.90 -35.50
N SER A 93 15.89 9.01 -36.32
CA SER A 93 16.50 7.74 -35.85
C SER A 93 17.68 7.99 -34.90
N GLU A 94 18.42 9.07 -35.12
CA GLU A 94 19.58 9.47 -34.32
C GLU A 94 19.25 10.31 -33.09
N TYR A 95 17.98 10.70 -32.92
CA TYR A 95 17.56 11.46 -31.75
C TYR A 95 17.88 10.72 -30.46
N LEU A 96 18.60 11.41 -29.58
CA LEU A 96 18.88 10.94 -28.24
C LEU A 96 18.02 11.68 -27.23
N ASN A 97 17.37 10.93 -26.35
CA ASN A 97 16.64 11.52 -25.25
C ASN A 97 17.64 12.18 -24.24
N PRO A 98 17.45 13.46 -23.83
CA PRO A 98 18.35 14.14 -22.90
C PRO A 98 18.69 13.37 -21.62
N SER A 99 17.71 12.71 -21.01
CA SER A 99 17.91 11.91 -19.80
C SER A 99 18.67 10.60 -20.03
N SER A 100 18.98 10.27 -21.28
CA SER A 100 19.80 9.11 -21.65
C SER A 100 21.29 9.43 -21.80
N VAL A 101 21.68 10.71 -21.90
CA VAL A 101 23.09 11.11 -22.08
C VAL A 101 23.96 10.62 -20.95
N ASP A 102 23.53 10.86 -19.70
CA ASP A 102 24.23 10.41 -18.48
C ASP A 102 24.52 8.90 -18.47
N ASN A 103 23.69 8.08 -19.10
CA ASN A 103 23.88 6.63 -19.14
C ASN A 103 25.10 6.19 -19.96
N TYR A 104 25.64 7.03 -20.85
CA TYR A 104 26.89 6.77 -21.55
C TYR A 104 28.12 6.98 -20.65
N PHE A 105 28.02 7.84 -19.64
CA PHE A 105 29.12 8.20 -18.75
C PHE A 105 29.20 7.32 -17.50
N LYS A 106 28.06 6.82 -17.00
CA LYS A 106 28.02 5.89 -15.86
C LYS A 106 29.00 4.70 -15.94
N PRO A 107 29.07 3.94 -17.05
CA PRO A 107 30.04 2.84 -17.15
C PRO A 107 31.50 3.33 -17.20
N ILE A 108 31.77 4.45 -17.87
CA ILE A 108 33.11 5.08 -17.91
C ILE A 108 33.55 5.45 -16.50
N LYS A 109 32.66 6.13 -15.75
CA LYS A 109 32.92 6.49 -14.35
C LYS A 109 33.17 5.26 -13.50
N LYS A 110 32.35 4.21 -13.65
CA LYS A 110 32.56 2.97 -12.90
C LYS A 110 33.89 2.30 -13.24
N LEU A 111 34.30 2.29 -14.51
CA LEU A 111 35.61 1.78 -14.93
C LEU A 111 36.74 2.57 -14.27
N PHE A 112 36.66 3.90 -14.28
CA PHE A 112 37.66 4.78 -13.67
C PHE A 112 37.72 4.62 -12.15
N ASP A 113 36.56 4.59 -11.48
CA ASP A 113 36.47 4.35 -10.03
C ASP A 113 37.13 3.01 -9.65
N MET A 114 36.92 1.95 -10.44
CA MET A 114 37.52 0.63 -10.19
C MET A 114 39.00 0.54 -10.58
N SER A 115 39.47 1.40 -11.48
CA SER A 115 40.85 1.39 -11.99
C SER A 115 41.78 2.42 -11.31
N GLY A 116 41.27 3.17 -10.33
CA GLY A 116 42.01 4.21 -9.61
C GLY A 116 42.28 5.47 -10.44
N VAL A 117 41.44 5.77 -11.44
CA VAL A 117 41.58 6.97 -12.29
C VAL A 117 40.78 8.12 -11.68
N VAL A 118 41.43 9.27 -11.50
CA VAL A 118 40.83 10.48 -10.91
C VAL A 118 40.65 11.54 -11.99
N ILE A 119 39.41 11.94 -12.26
CA ILE A 119 39.09 13.03 -13.20
C ILE A 119 38.02 13.98 -12.63
N SER A 120 38.03 15.24 -13.09
CA SER A 120 37.08 16.27 -12.65
C SER A 120 35.71 16.13 -13.34
N TRP A 121 34.89 15.19 -12.84
CA TRP A 121 33.56 14.87 -13.40
C TRP A 121 32.60 16.07 -13.45
N ASN A 122 32.69 17.02 -12.52
CA ASN A 122 31.83 18.20 -12.50
C ASN A 122 31.93 19.02 -13.80
N ARG A 123 33.13 19.11 -14.38
CA ARG A 123 33.35 19.79 -15.67
C ARG A 123 32.68 19.05 -16.81
N VAL A 124 32.71 17.71 -16.80
CA VAL A 124 32.03 16.88 -17.80
C VAL A 124 30.52 17.07 -17.68
N TYR A 125 29.96 16.94 -16.47
CA TYR A 125 28.52 17.06 -16.25
C TYR A 125 27.94 18.44 -16.57
N ALA A 126 28.72 19.50 -16.38
CA ALA A 126 28.31 20.87 -16.74
C ALA A 126 27.99 21.03 -18.24
N THR A 127 28.45 20.11 -19.09
CA THR A 127 28.21 20.15 -20.54
C THR A 127 26.97 19.36 -20.98
N PHE A 128 26.34 18.61 -20.07
CA PHE A 128 25.16 17.80 -20.37
C PHE A 128 23.99 18.66 -20.89
N PRO A 129 23.07 18.09 -21.69
CA PRO A 129 21.86 18.79 -22.09
C PRO A 129 20.95 19.07 -20.89
N GLU A 130 20.20 20.15 -20.96
CA GLU A 130 19.10 20.40 -20.02
C GLU A 130 18.05 19.29 -20.12
N GLN A 131 17.55 18.84 -18.96
CA GLN A 131 16.52 17.81 -18.87
C GLN A 131 15.12 18.47 -18.89
N ASN A 132 14.68 18.89 -20.07
CA ASN A 132 13.36 19.51 -20.27
C ASN A 132 12.31 18.53 -20.82
N ASN A 133 12.60 17.23 -20.77
CA ASN A 133 11.86 16.20 -21.51
C ASN A 133 10.96 15.33 -20.62
N VAL A 134 10.20 15.96 -19.73
CA VAL A 134 9.19 15.27 -18.93
C VAL A 134 8.16 14.63 -19.86
N SER A 135 7.93 13.32 -19.67
CA SER A 135 6.98 12.58 -20.49
C SER A 135 5.57 12.70 -19.91
N ASP A 136 4.68 13.39 -20.62
CA ASP A 136 3.24 13.43 -20.33
C ASP A 136 2.65 12.04 -20.53
N SER A 137 2.68 11.24 -19.47
CA SER A 137 2.23 9.86 -19.47
C SER A 137 1.33 9.66 -18.27
N ARG A 138 0.32 8.80 -18.40
CA ARG A 138 -0.65 8.55 -17.33
C ARG A 138 -0.66 7.08 -16.91
N GLY A 139 -1.41 6.80 -15.85
CA GLY A 139 -1.79 5.44 -15.49
C GLY A 139 -2.98 4.93 -16.30
N TRP A 140 -3.21 3.63 -16.25
CA TRP A 140 -4.47 3.06 -16.74
C TRP A 140 -5.64 3.62 -15.93
N SER A 141 -6.77 3.88 -16.56
CA SER A 141 -8.02 4.18 -15.85
C SER A 141 -8.64 2.88 -15.34
N ARG A 142 -9.54 2.99 -14.34
CA ARG A 142 -10.29 1.84 -13.84
C ARG A 142 -11.10 1.17 -14.95
N ASP A 143 -11.74 1.95 -15.81
CA ASP A 143 -12.54 1.45 -16.92
C ASP A 143 -11.69 0.72 -17.96
N GLU A 144 -10.48 1.22 -18.23
CA GLU A 144 -9.51 0.53 -19.09
C GLU A 144 -9.11 -0.82 -18.48
N ILE A 145 -8.82 -0.88 -17.18
CA ILE A 145 -8.47 -2.14 -16.49
C ILE A 145 -9.67 -3.08 -16.50
N GLN A 146 -10.88 -2.59 -16.23
CA GLN A 146 -12.11 -3.38 -16.29
C GLN A 146 -12.36 -3.92 -17.70
N LYS A 147 -12.09 -3.12 -18.74
CA LYS A 147 -12.11 -3.57 -20.13
C LYS A 147 -11.09 -4.68 -20.36
N MET A 148 -9.85 -4.53 -19.90
CA MET A 148 -8.82 -5.57 -20.02
C MET A 148 -9.27 -6.91 -19.40
N LEU A 149 -9.92 -6.88 -18.24
CA LEU A 149 -10.39 -8.11 -17.57
C LEU A 149 -11.37 -8.92 -18.45
N LYS A 150 -12.18 -8.26 -19.28
CA LYS A 150 -13.08 -8.92 -20.25
C LYS A 150 -12.34 -9.66 -21.37
N PHE A 151 -11.08 -9.33 -21.61
CA PHE A 151 -10.23 -9.91 -22.65
C PHE A 151 -9.04 -10.69 -22.09
N THR A 152 -9.14 -11.17 -20.84
CA THR A 152 -8.14 -12.07 -20.24
C THR A 152 -8.24 -13.47 -20.86
N ASN A 153 -7.12 -14.20 -20.98
CA ASN A 153 -7.12 -15.60 -21.41
C ASN A 153 -6.84 -16.52 -20.21
N GLY A 154 -7.91 -16.91 -19.51
CA GLY A 154 -7.81 -17.75 -18.32
C GLY A 154 -7.37 -17.01 -17.05
N SER A 155 -7.31 -17.77 -15.95
CA SER A 155 -7.08 -17.26 -14.59
C SER A 155 -5.73 -16.55 -14.43
N ILE A 156 -4.67 -17.01 -15.11
CA ILE A 156 -3.33 -16.40 -15.02
C ILE A 156 -3.31 -14.95 -15.51
N ASP A 157 -3.95 -14.65 -16.63
CA ASP A 157 -3.98 -13.30 -17.19
C ASP A 157 -4.80 -12.38 -16.27
N ARG A 158 -5.92 -12.88 -15.73
CA ARG A 158 -6.75 -12.18 -14.76
C ARG A 158 -5.98 -11.87 -13.47
N ALA A 159 -5.29 -12.87 -12.91
CA ALA A 159 -4.47 -12.72 -11.71
C ALA A 159 -3.34 -11.70 -11.91
N ILE A 160 -2.63 -11.75 -13.05
CA ILE A 160 -1.55 -10.79 -13.36
C ILE A 160 -2.07 -9.36 -13.42
N ILE A 161 -3.22 -9.13 -14.06
CA ILE A 161 -3.79 -7.79 -14.21
C ILE A 161 -4.26 -7.23 -12.87
N LEU A 162 -5.02 -8.02 -12.11
CA LEU A 162 -5.53 -7.60 -10.80
C LEU A 162 -4.38 -7.35 -9.83
N LEU A 163 -3.39 -8.26 -9.76
CA LEU A 163 -2.19 -8.07 -8.94
C LEU A 163 -1.42 -6.81 -9.35
N SER A 164 -1.26 -6.55 -10.66
CA SER A 164 -0.62 -5.33 -11.16
C SER A 164 -1.33 -4.07 -10.68
N ALA A 165 -2.66 -4.06 -10.79
CA ALA A 165 -3.49 -2.92 -10.44
C ALA A 165 -3.56 -2.68 -8.91
N SER A 166 -3.50 -3.73 -8.10
CA SER A 166 -3.73 -3.66 -6.66
C SER A 166 -2.47 -3.45 -5.82
N SER A 167 -1.26 -3.76 -6.33
CA SER A 167 -0.03 -3.75 -5.53
C SER A 167 0.99 -2.68 -5.88
N GLY A 168 0.80 -2.00 -7.01
CA GLY A 168 1.83 -1.10 -7.54
C GLY A 168 3.13 -1.82 -7.91
N ILE A 169 3.13 -3.15 -8.08
CA ILE A 169 4.32 -3.95 -8.40
C ILE A 169 5.04 -3.48 -9.68
N ARG A 170 6.37 -3.62 -9.72
CA ARG A 170 7.16 -3.46 -10.95
C ARG A 170 7.13 -4.74 -11.77
N ALA A 171 7.38 -4.67 -13.07
CA ALA A 171 7.40 -5.86 -13.92
C ALA A 171 8.33 -6.98 -13.40
N GLY A 172 9.50 -6.62 -12.87
CA GLY A 172 10.44 -7.57 -12.27
C GLY A 172 9.95 -8.21 -10.97
N GLY A 173 8.99 -7.59 -10.27
CA GLY A 173 8.48 -8.08 -9.00
C GLY A 173 7.57 -9.30 -9.11
N PHE A 174 7.17 -9.70 -10.33
CA PHE A 174 6.39 -10.91 -10.58
C PHE A 174 7.17 -12.21 -10.32
N ASP A 175 8.46 -12.09 -10.02
CA ASP A 175 9.27 -13.18 -9.51
C ASP A 175 8.86 -13.51 -8.05
N LEU A 176 7.74 -14.23 -7.92
CA LEU A 176 7.12 -14.60 -6.63
C LEU A 176 7.00 -16.12 -6.49
N ASN A 177 7.16 -16.61 -5.27
CA ASN A 177 6.85 -17.95 -4.84
C ASN A 177 5.56 -17.97 -4.01
N TRP A 178 4.93 -19.14 -3.86
CA TRP A 178 3.71 -19.24 -3.06
C TRP A 178 3.91 -18.84 -1.60
N GLN A 179 5.10 -19.05 -1.04
CA GLN A 179 5.47 -18.55 0.28
C GLN A 179 5.49 -17.03 0.38
N ASP A 180 5.58 -16.28 -0.72
CA ASP A 180 5.65 -14.81 -0.68
C ASP A 180 4.26 -14.17 -0.53
N LEU A 181 3.19 -14.95 -0.69
CA LEU A 181 1.80 -14.53 -0.52
C LEU A 181 1.32 -14.87 0.89
N THR A 182 0.88 -13.87 1.65
CA THR A 182 0.34 -14.06 3.01
C THR A 182 -0.98 -13.30 3.15
N PRO A 183 -2.13 -13.98 3.35
CA PRO A 183 -3.39 -13.30 3.61
C PRO A 183 -3.34 -12.49 4.92
N VAL A 184 -4.14 -11.43 4.98
CA VAL A 184 -4.38 -10.63 6.18
C VAL A 184 -5.87 -10.70 6.48
N TYR A 185 -6.20 -11.11 7.68
CA TYR A 185 -7.58 -11.36 8.10
C TYR A 185 -8.08 -10.24 9.00
N HIS A 186 -9.36 -9.89 8.84
CA HIS A 186 -10.15 -9.31 9.90
C HIS A 186 -10.66 -10.45 10.78
N VAL A 187 -10.29 -10.42 12.05
CA VAL A 187 -10.89 -11.22 13.12
C VAL A 187 -11.45 -10.22 14.13
N ASP A 188 -12.78 -10.16 14.22
CA ASP A 188 -13.49 -9.07 14.90
C ASP A 188 -13.01 -7.69 14.39
N ASP A 189 -12.60 -6.80 15.30
CA ASP A 189 -12.09 -5.45 14.99
C ASP A 189 -10.56 -5.39 14.78
N GLN A 190 -9.87 -6.53 14.71
CA GLN A 190 -8.41 -6.59 14.61
C GLN A 190 -7.90 -7.21 13.31
N LEU A 191 -6.72 -6.78 12.87
CA LEU A 191 -6.00 -7.38 11.74
C LEU A 191 -4.98 -8.40 12.21
N LYS A 192 -5.00 -9.58 11.60
CA LYS A 192 -4.06 -10.68 11.90
C LYS A 192 -3.49 -11.31 10.63
N PHE A 193 -2.24 -11.76 10.70
CA PHE A 193 -1.61 -12.58 9.65
C PHE A 193 -1.90 -14.07 9.82
N ASP A 194 -2.04 -14.50 11.07
CA ASP A 194 -2.32 -15.88 11.45
C ASP A 194 -3.60 -15.91 12.27
N ILE A 195 -4.42 -16.93 12.02
CA ILE A 195 -5.69 -17.17 12.72
C ILE A 195 -5.67 -18.58 13.30
N THR A 196 -6.31 -18.77 14.45
CA THR A 196 -6.49 -20.11 15.04
C THR A 196 -7.69 -20.82 14.40
N GLU A 197 -7.79 -22.15 14.57
CA GLU A 197 -8.97 -22.91 14.11
C GLU A 197 -10.28 -22.35 14.67
N SER A 198 -10.27 -21.90 15.93
CA SER A 198 -11.43 -21.27 16.58
C SER A 198 -11.82 -19.90 15.99
N GLU A 199 -10.92 -19.24 15.28
CA GLU A 199 -11.15 -17.93 14.67
C GLU A 199 -11.57 -18.05 13.19
N GLU A 200 -11.44 -19.23 12.58
CA GLU A 200 -11.64 -19.42 11.13
C GLU A 200 -13.06 -19.10 10.67
N GLU A 201 -14.08 -19.44 11.47
CA GLU A 201 -15.48 -19.15 11.15
C GLU A 201 -15.80 -17.64 11.15
N ASN A 202 -15.09 -16.86 11.97
CA ASN A 202 -15.30 -15.42 12.10
C ASN A 202 -14.29 -14.59 11.30
N ALA A 203 -13.25 -15.23 10.76
CA ALA A 203 -12.21 -14.57 9.99
C ALA A 203 -12.68 -14.24 8.57
N SER A 204 -12.35 -13.04 8.09
CA SER A 204 -12.55 -12.68 6.68
C SER A 204 -11.30 -12.03 6.10
N VAL A 205 -10.99 -12.32 4.83
CA VAL A 205 -9.79 -11.78 4.19
C VAL A 205 -9.96 -10.27 3.99
N ALA A 206 -9.17 -9.48 4.72
CA ALA A 206 -9.14 -8.02 4.62
C ALA A 206 -8.33 -7.56 3.41
N CYS A 207 -7.16 -8.19 3.20
CA CYS A 207 -6.30 -8.03 2.03
C CYS A 207 -5.29 -9.19 2.00
N ALA A 208 -4.31 -9.16 1.11
CA ALA A 208 -3.14 -10.03 1.24
C ALA A 208 -1.85 -9.26 1.00
N MET A 209 -0.78 -9.66 1.68
CA MET A 209 0.56 -9.17 1.48
C MET A 209 1.31 -10.04 0.46
N ILE A 210 2.12 -9.41 -0.38
CA ILE A 210 3.15 -10.04 -1.22
C ILE A 210 4.53 -9.50 -0.86
N ARG A 211 5.52 -10.39 -0.69
CA ARG A 211 6.93 -10.02 -0.43
C ARG A 211 7.70 -9.94 -1.75
N ILE A 212 7.89 -8.74 -2.26
CA ILE A 212 8.55 -8.51 -3.55
C ILE A 212 10.06 -8.49 -3.35
N TYR A 213 10.82 -9.16 -4.24
CA TYR A 213 12.28 -9.28 -4.21
C TYR A 213 12.83 -9.82 -2.88
N GLN A 214 12.11 -10.78 -2.29
CA GLN A 214 12.48 -11.42 -1.04
C GLN A 214 13.92 -11.97 -1.10
N GLY A 215 14.68 -11.75 -0.03
CA GLY A 215 16.09 -12.17 0.06
C GLY A 215 17.09 -11.19 -0.57
N THR A 216 16.64 -10.04 -1.08
CA THR A 216 17.51 -8.98 -1.62
C THR A 216 17.44 -7.69 -0.79
N ASN A 217 18.43 -6.80 -0.95
CA ASN A 217 18.41 -5.46 -0.35
C ASN A 217 17.34 -4.53 -0.95
N GLU A 218 16.71 -4.96 -2.05
CA GLU A 218 15.60 -4.25 -2.69
C GLU A 218 14.23 -4.76 -2.23
N GLY A 219 14.19 -5.77 -1.34
CA GLY A 219 12.96 -6.38 -0.86
C GLY A 219 12.01 -5.39 -0.17
N TYR A 220 10.70 -5.55 -0.39
CA TYR A 220 9.67 -4.75 0.25
C TYR A 220 8.31 -5.48 0.31
N PRO A 221 7.47 -5.19 1.31
CA PRO A 221 6.09 -5.66 1.33
C PRO A 221 5.23 -4.80 0.38
N ALA A 222 4.35 -5.44 -0.36
CA ALA A 222 3.24 -4.79 -1.04
C ALA A 222 1.94 -5.53 -0.72
N PHE A 223 0.80 -4.92 -1.00
CA PHE A 223 -0.50 -5.47 -0.66
C PHE A 223 -1.39 -5.59 -1.90
N ILE A 224 -2.32 -6.54 -1.87
CA ILE A 224 -3.31 -6.77 -2.91
C ILE A 224 -4.71 -6.77 -2.32
N THR A 225 -5.69 -6.32 -3.11
CA THR A 225 -7.09 -6.31 -2.69
C THR A 225 -7.61 -7.74 -2.54
N PRO A 226 -8.69 -7.97 -1.77
CA PRO A 226 -9.38 -9.25 -1.75
C PRO A 226 -9.74 -9.75 -3.16
N GLU A 227 -10.16 -8.85 -4.07
CA GLU A 227 -10.43 -9.21 -5.46
C GLU A 227 -9.22 -9.82 -6.18
N ALA A 228 -8.03 -9.27 -5.97
CA ALA A 228 -6.80 -9.77 -6.58
C ALA A 228 -6.31 -11.05 -5.89
N TYR A 229 -6.51 -11.18 -4.58
CA TYR A 229 -6.24 -12.40 -3.84
C TYR A 229 -7.12 -13.56 -4.34
N ASP A 230 -8.44 -13.36 -4.46
CA ASP A 230 -9.37 -14.35 -5.00
C ASP A 230 -8.91 -14.84 -6.39
N ALA A 231 -8.52 -13.91 -7.28
CA ALA A 231 -8.04 -14.26 -8.61
C ALA A 231 -6.74 -15.08 -8.59
N LEU A 232 -5.87 -14.89 -7.60
CA LEU A 232 -4.70 -15.74 -7.39
C LEU A 232 -5.09 -17.13 -6.87
N ILE A 233 -6.11 -17.24 -6.01
CA ILE A 233 -6.63 -18.52 -5.52
C ILE A 233 -7.33 -19.31 -6.64
N ASP A 234 -8.11 -18.63 -7.49
CA ASP A 234 -8.67 -19.21 -8.72
C ASP A 234 -7.55 -19.76 -9.61
N TYR A 235 -6.49 -18.96 -9.82
CA TYR A 235 -5.32 -19.39 -10.57
C TYR A 235 -4.56 -20.54 -9.89
N LYS A 236 -4.48 -20.58 -8.55
CA LYS A 236 -3.89 -21.69 -7.79
C LYS A 236 -4.61 -23.01 -8.09
N SER A 237 -5.92 -22.97 -8.27
CA SER A 237 -6.73 -24.15 -8.62
C SER A 237 -6.39 -24.66 -10.02
N ASP A 238 -6.26 -23.77 -11.00
CA ASP A 238 -5.82 -24.12 -12.36
C ASP A 238 -4.38 -24.65 -12.37
N TRP A 239 -3.49 -24.00 -11.62
CA TRP A 239 -2.11 -24.43 -11.42
C TRP A 239 -2.06 -25.85 -10.83
N THR A 240 -2.86 -26.14 -9.81
CA THR A 240 -2.92 -27.44 -9.13
C THR A 240 -3.41 -28.53 -10.07
N ARG A 241 -4.46 -28.24 -10.86
CA ARG A 241 -5.00 -29.16 -11.87
C ARG A 241 -3.98 -29.48 -12.96
N GLU A 242 -3.23 -28.48 -13.40
CA GLU A 242 -2.24 -28.64 -14.47
C GLU A 242 -0.96 -29.36 -14.02
N VAL A 243 -0.50 -29.11 -12.79
CA VAL A 243 0.72 -29.72 -12.23
C VAL A 243 0.42 -31.10 -11.61
N GLY A 244 -0.81 -31.34 -11.16
CA GLY A 244 -1.23 -32.58 -10.51
C GLY A 244 -0.91 -32.67 -9.02
N ARG A 245 -0.57 -31.55 -8.38
CA ARG A 245 -0.36 -31.46 -6.92
C ARG A 245 -0.57 -30.04 -6.40
N VAL A 246 -0.77 -29.91 -5.09
CA VAL A 246 -0.80 -28.59 -4.42
C VAL A 246 0.59 -27.93 -4.52
N PRO A 247 0.68 -26.61 -4.73
CA PRO A 247 1.95 -25.90 -4.73
C PRO A 247 2.66 -25.96 -3.37
N LYS A 248 3.98 -26.14 -3.41
CA LYS A 248 4.86 -26.01 -2.26
C LYS A 248 5.22 -24.53 -2.03
N PRO A 249 5.66 -24.15 -0.82
CA PRO A 249 6.07 -22.78 -0.52
C PRO A 249 7.09 -22.20 -1.52
N GLU A 250 8.06 -22.99 -1.95
CA GLU A 250 9.14 -22.62 -2.86
C GLU A 250 8.76 -22.62 -4.35
N ASP A 251 7.58 -23.13 -4.71
CA ASP A 251 7.13 -23.16 -6.10
C ASP A 251 6.79 -21.74 -6.61
N PRO A 252 7.07 -21.43 -7.89
CA PRO A 252 6.69 -20.16 -8.47
C PRO A 252 5.16 -20.02 -8.53
N ILE A 253 4.63 -18.86 -8.13
CA ILE A 253 3.21 -18.52 -8.35
C ILE A 253 2.94 -18.57 -9.85
N PHE A 254 3.65 -17.74 -10.62
CA PHE A 254 3.46 -17.64 -12.06
C PHE A 254 4.43 -18.56 -12.81
N LYS A 255 3.89 -19.62 -13.39
CA LYS A 255 4.64 -20.56 -14.24
C LYS A 255 4.27 -20.44 -15.71
N LYS A 256 5.13 -21.02 -16.57
CA LYS A 256 4.80 -21.33 -17.96
C LYS A 256 3.74 -22.44 -17.99
N GLU A 257 3.03 -22.51 -19.11
CA GLU A 257 2.08 -23.58 -19.40
C GLU A 257 2.83 -24.91 -19.56
N GLY A 258 2.16 -26.01 -19.21
CA GLY A 258 2.69 -27.35 -19.06
C GLY A 258 2.77 -27.83 -17.60
N THR A 259 2.94 -29.14 -17.45
CA THR A 259 3.10 -29.84 -16.16
C THR A 259 4.43 -29.51 -15.47
N LEU A 260 5.47 -29.17 -16.25
CA LEU A 260 6.80 -28.85 -15.74
C LEU A 260 6.85 -27.45 -15.12
N LEU A 261 7.40 -27.37 -13.91
CA LEU A 261 7.54 -26.12 -13.17
C LEU A 261 8.68 -25.28 -13.75
N ARG A 262 8.29 -24.35 -14.62
CA ARG A 262 9.18 -23.33 -15.19
C ARG A 262 8.60 -21.96 -14.92
N ARG A 263 9.30 -21.13 -14.15
CA ARG A 263 8.89 -19.75 -13.86
C ARG A 263 8.66 -18.96 -15.15
N ILE A 264 7.64 -18.10 -15.15
CA ILE A 264 7.46 -17.12 -16.22
C ILE A 264 8.54 -16.02 -16.11
N THR A 265 9.18 -15.67 -17.21
CA THR A 265 10.12 -14.53 -17.18
C THR A 265 9.36 -13.21 -17.09
N THR A 266 10.03 -12.15 -16.63
CA THR A 266 9.51 -10.78 -16.66
C THR A 266 8.98 -10.39 -18.04
N THR A 267 9.69 -10.78 -19.10
CA THR A 267 9.27 -10.58 -20.49
C THR A 267 8.00 -11.38 -20.81
N GLY A 268 7.86 -12.60 -20.29
CA GLY A 268 6.67 -13.43 -20.45
C GLY A 268 5.42 -12.80 -19.80
N VAL A 269 5.54 -12.28 -18.58
CA VAL A 269 4.46 -11.53 -17.90
C VAL A 269 4.06 -10.33 -18.74
N LYS A 270 5.04 -9.50 -19.15
CA LYS A 270 4.78 -8.32 -19.97
C LYS A 270 4.06 -8.69 -21.28
N ARG A 271 4.47 -9.75 -21.97
CA ARG A 271 3.83 -10.24 -23.20
C ARG A 271 2.39 -10.71 -22.98
N ARG A 272 2.07 -11.32 -21.83
CA ARG A 272 0.68 -11.67 -21.48
C ARG A 272 -0.18 -10.41 -21.36
N VAL A 273 0.28 -9.44 -20.59
CA VAL A 273 -0.41 -8.16 -20.41
C VAL A 273 -0.56 -7.40 -21.74
N GLU A 274 0.51 -7.35 -22.55
CA GLU A 274 0.47 -6.75 -23.90
C GLU A 274 -0.61 -7.37 -24.80
N ARG A 275 -0.75 -8.70 -24.78
CA ARG A 275 -1.79 -9.40 -25.55
C ARG A 275 -3.19 -9.06 -25.06
N VAL A 276 -3.42 -8.98 -23.75
CA VAL A 276 -4.72 -8.57 -23.20
C VAL A 276 -5.06 -7.14 -23.61
N ILE A 277 -4.13 -6.20 -23.46
CA ILE A 277 -4.33 -4.79 -23.83
C ILE A 277 -4.64 -4.66 -25.33
N LYS A 278 -3.91 -5.39 -26.19
CA LYS A 278 -4.16 -5.39 -27.64
C LYS A 278 -5.55 -5.94 -27.97
N ARG A 279 -5.95 -7.08 -27.38
CA ARG A 279 -7.30 -7.64 -27.56
C ARG A 279 -8.41 -6.70 -27.06
N ALA A 280 -8.15 -5.96 -25.98
CA ALA A 280 -9.06 -4.96 -25.46
C ALA A 280 -9.14 -3.68 -26.32
N GLY A 281 -8.34 -3.56 -27.39
CA GLY A 281 -8.29 -2.38 -28.24
C GLY A 281 -7.75 -1.13 -27.51
N LEU A 282 -6.88 -1.32 -26.51
CA LEU A 282 -6.29 -0.24 -25.70
C LEU A 282 -4.87 0.14 -26.16
N ARG A 283 -4.49 -0.33 -27.35
CA ARG A 283 -3.21 -0.07 -28.00
C ARG A 283 -3.47 0.34 -29.45
N GLU A 284 -3.73 1.63 -29.63
CA GLU A 284 -3.84 2.27 -30.95
C GLU A 284 -2.45 2.51 -31.57
N SER A 285 -2.38 3.30 -32.66
CA SER A 285 -1.11 3.71 -33.25
C SER A 285 -0.29 4.57 -32.28
N ILE A 286 1.04 4.40 -32.32
CA ILE A 286 1.94 5.17 -31.47
C ILE A 286 1.96 6.61 -31.97
N LYS A 287 1.61 7.57 -31.11
CA LYS A 287 1.91 8.99 -31.36
C LYS A 287 3.38 9.24 -31.00
N GLY A 288 4.26 9.29 -32.00
CA GLY A 288 5.72 9.47 -31.81
C GLY A 288 6.45 8.17 -31.47
N LYS A 289 7.29 8.16 -30.42
CA LYS A 289 8.10 6.99 -30.00
C LYS A 289 7.53 6.22 -28.80
N ARG A 290 6.50 6.72 -28.11
CA ARG A 290 5.97 6.12 -26.87
C ARG A 290 4.46 6.15 -26.83
N TYR A 291 3.88 5.13 -26.20
CA TYR A 291 2.49 5.15 -25.80
C TYR A 291 2.28 6.06 -24.60
N GLU A 292 1.13 6.75 -24.57
CA GLU A 292 0.69 7.59 -23.46
C GLU A 292 0.66 6.81 -22.13
N VAL A 293 0.16 5.57 -22.16
CA VAL A 293 0.11 4.67 -21.01
C VAL A 293 1.16 3.57 -21.16
N PRO A 294 2.22 3.53 -20.32
CA PRO A 294 3.16 2.41 -20.29
C PRO A 294 2.47 1.11 -19.88
N ILE A 295 2.87 -0.04 -20.44
CA ILE A 295 2.18 -1.33 -20.22
C ILE A 295 2.09 -1.70 -18.73
N MET A 296 3.24 -1.93 -18.08
CA MET A 296 3.29 -2.33 -16.67
C MET A 296 3.25 -1.11 -15.75
N ASN A 297 4.06 -0.08 -16.05
CA ASN A 297 4.09 1.12 -15.21
C ASN A 297 2.77 1.91 -15.24
N GLY A 298 1.88 1.68 -16.22
CA GLY A 298 0.52 2.22 -16.22
C GLY A 298 -0.30 1.75 -15.01
N PHE A 299 -0.18 0.47 -14.63
CA PHE A 299 -0.84 -0.07 -13.43
C PHE A 299 -0.23 0.50 -12.16
N ARG A 300 1.11 0.59 -12.12
CA ARG A 300 1.82 1.20 -10.98
C ARG A 300 1.45 2.67 -10.76
N ARG A 301 1.19 3.41 -11.84
CA ARG A 301 0.71 4.80 -11.79
C ARG A 301 -0.76 4.89 -11.36
N PHE A 302 -1.60 3.99 -11.84
CA PHE A 302 -2.98 3.83 -11.35
C PHE A 302 -2.98 3.64 -9.84
N TRP A 303 -2.26 2.64 -9.36
CA TRP A 303 -2.11 2.35 -7.94
C TRP A 303 -1.63 3.56 -7.14
N ASN A 304 -0.55 4.21 -7.58
CA ASN A 304 0.04 5.34 -6.86
C ASN A 304 -0.93 6.50 -6.72
N LYS A 305 -1.61 6.86 -7.82
CA LYS A 305 -2.61 7.92 -7.82
C LYS A 305 -3.76 7.57 -6.89
N THR A 306 -4.31 6.36 -7.02
CA THR A 306 -5.43 5.88 -6.20
C THR A 306 -5.10 5.84 -4.71
N CYS A 307 -3.91 5.39 -4.33
CA CYS A 307 -3.46 5.41 -2.94
C CYS A 307 -3.25 6.84 -2.44
N LYS A 308 -2.63 7.73 -3.22
CA LYS A 308 -2.42 9.14 -2.79
C LYS A 308 -3.73 9.90 -2.59
N GLU A 309 -4.75 9.57 -3.37
CA GLU A 309 -6.10 10.15 -3.26
C GLU A 309 -6.96 9.50 -2.16
N SER A 310 -6.51 8.39 -1.54
CA SER A 310 -7.27 7.76 -0.46
C SER A 310 -7.11 8.51 0.87
N LEU A 311 -8.23 8.73 1.55
CA LEU A 311 -8.25 9.28 2.91
C LEU A 311 -7.46 8.39 3.86
N SER A 312 -6.62 8.98 4.70
CA SER A 312 -5.87 8.29 5.75
C SER A 312 -6.25 8.84 7.11
N ARG A 313 -6.13 8.01 8.15
CA ARG A 313 -6.23 8.43 9.55
C ARG A 313 -4.91 8.99 10.09
N ASP A 314 -3.81 8.74 9.38
CA ASP A 314 -2.48 9.24 9.71
C ASP A 314 -2.31 10.69 9.22
N SER A 315 -1.23 11.34 9.67
CA SER A 315 -0.77 12.60 9.11
C SER A 315 -0.52 12.49 7.60
N PRO A 316 -0.66 13.58 6.82
CA PRO A 316 -0.37 13.57 5.38
C PRO A 316 1.03 13.05 5.05
N LEU A 317 2.03 13.41 5.86
CA LEU A 317 3.40 12.95 5.68
C LEU A 317 3.55 11.45 6.00
N GLY A 318 3.00 10.98 7.13
CA GLY A 318 3.04 9.56 7.52
C GLY A 318 2.37 8.66 6.48
N SER A 319 1.20 9.05 5.99
CA SER A 319 0.48 8.36 4.91
C SER A 319 1.32 8.28 3.62
N LEU A 320 1.96 9.38 3.21
CA LEU A 320 2.83 9.38 2.03
C LEU A 320 4.03 8.45 2.20
N ILE A 321 4.69 8.45 3.35
CA ILE A 321 5.86 7.58 3.60
C ILE A 321 5.43 6.10 3.52
N LYS A 322 4.33 5.72 4.17
CA LYS A 322 3.78 4.35 4.11
C LYS A 322 3.47 3.93 2.67
N LYS A 323 2.82 4.81 1.88
CA LYS A 323 2.48 4.56 0.47
C LYS A 323 3.72 4.40 -0.41
N GLU A 324 4.72 5.26 -0.25
CA GLU A 324 5.99 5.16 -0.99
C GLU A 324 6.78 3.90 -0.61
N PHE A 325 6.75 3.49 0.67
CA PHE A 325 7.35 2.25 1.14
C PHE A 325 6.67 1.01 0.55
N MET A 326 5.33 0.96 0.51
CA MET A 326 4.56 -0.11 -0.16
C MET A 326 4.84 -0.23 -1.67
N MET A 327 5.37 0.82 -2.30
CA MET A 327 5.84 0.79 -3.68
C MET A 327 7.28 0.29 -3.82
N GLY A 328 8.00 0.05 -2.74
CA GLY A 328 9.44 -0.22 -2.77
C GLY A 328 10.21 0.99 -3.28
N HIS A 329 9.81 2.19 -2.85
CA HIS A 329 10.66 3.38 -2.94
C HIS A 329 11.49 3.50 -1.66
N THR A 330 12.62 4.20 -1.75
CA THR A 330 13.52 4.45 -0.62
C THR A 330 12.97 5.42 0.43
N GLY A 331 11.73 5.90 0.28
CA GLY A 331 11.11 6.91 1.14
C GLY A 331 11.44 8.35 0.71
N LEU A 332 10.90 9.32 1.45
CA LEU A 332 11.25 10.75 1.28
C LEU A 332 12.61 11.05 1.92
N ILE A 333 12.99 10.27 2.95
CA ILE A 333 14.27 10.35 3.65
C ILE A 333 14.91 8.95 3.66
N LYS A 334 16.24 8.88 3.50
CA LYS A 334 16.99 7.60 3.41
C LYS A 334 16.79 6.65 4.61
N LEU A 335 16.35 7.15 5.77
CA LEU A 335 16.15 6.39 7.00
C LEU A 335 14.74 5.78 7.13
N ASP A 336 13.77 6.20 6.31
CA ASP A 336 12.36 5.81 6.44
C ASP A 336 12.16 4.28 6.31
N ARG A 337 12.99 3.60 5.50
CA ARG A 337 12.88 2.16 5.26
C ARG A 337 13.02 1.31 6.53
N ASN A 338 13.77 1.76 7.54
CA ASN A 338 14.02 0.97 8.74
C ASN A 338 12.84 1.03 9.74
N TYR A 339 12.08 2.13 9.76
CA TYR A 339 10.97 2.32 10.70
C TYR A 339 9.72 1.50 10.37
N PHE A 340 9.47 1.23 9.08
CA PHE A 340 8.25 0.52 8.63
C PHE A 340 8.45 -0.97 8.39
N LYS A 341 9.70 -1.46 8.38
CA LYS A 341 9.97 -2.90 8.26
C LYS A 341 9.41 -3.70 9.44
N THR A 342 9.24 -3.05 10.60
CA THR A 342 8.75 -3.65 11.85
C THR A 342 7.24 -3.55 12.06
N HIS A 343 6.50 -2.82 11.21
CA HIS A 343 5.06 -2.53 11.41
C HIS A 343 4.21 -2.88 10.18
N THR A 344 4.28 -4.14 9.71
CA THR A 344 3.55 -4.56 8.50
C THR A 344 2.03 -4.46 8.65
N LEU A 345 1.48 -4.64 9.85
CA LEU A 345 0.05 -4.44 10.11
C LEU A 345 -0.38 -2.98 9.90
N GLU A 346 0.43 -2.00 10.33
CA GLU A 346 0.12 -0.58 10.07
C GLU A 346 0.10 -0.25 8.57
N LEU A 347 0.94 -0.91 7.77
CA LEU A 347 0.91 -0.77 6.32
C LEU A 347 -0.36 -1.41 5.74
N ALA A 348 -0.79 -2.55 6.29
CA ALA A 348 -2.05 -3.19 5.90
C ALA A 348 -3.23 -2.28 6.21
N GLU A 349 -3.31 -1.71 7.42
CA GLU A 349 -4.34 -0.74 7.81
C GLU A 349 -4.40 0.46 6.87
N GLU A 350 -3.24 1.05 6.54
CA GLU A 350 -3.16 2.15 5.59
C GLU A 350 -3.62 1.72 4.19
N TYR A 351 -3.28 0.50 3.77
CA TYR A 351 -3.72 -0.07 2.49
C TYR A 351 -5.23 -0.30 2.42
N LEU A 352 -5.88 -0.72 3.52
CA LEU A 352 -7.32 -0.95 3.57
C LEU A 352 -8.13 0.28 3.16
N ASN A 353 -7.61 1.48 3.43
CA ASN A 353 -8.24 2.74 3.03
C ASN A 353 -8.30 2.92 1.52
N ALA A 354 -7.36 2.35 0.77
CA ALA A 354 -7.30 2.44 -0.69
C ALA A 354 -8.08 1.33 -1.40
N ILE A 355 -8.39 0.21 -0.73
CA ILE A 355 -9.07 -0.96 -1.32
C ILE A 355 -10.37 -0.61 -2.09
N PRO A 356 -11.28 0.23 -1.58
CA PRO A 356 -12.50 0.56 -2.30
C PRO A 356 -12.23 1.15 -3.70
N ASN A 357 -11.16 1.94 -3.82
CA ASN A 357 -10.80 2.59 -5.08
C ASN A 357 -9.88 1.73 -5.96
N LEU A 358 -9.11 0.81 -5.37
CA LEU A 358 -8.26 -0.16 -6.06
C LEU A 358 -9.02 -1.37 -6.60
N THR A 359 -10.16 -1.71 -6.01
CA THR A 359 -11.04 -2.78 -6.49
C THR A 359 -11.62 -2.41 -7.85
N ILE A 360 -11.45 -3.28 -8.84
CA ILE A 360 -11.82 -3.02 -10.23
C ILE A 360 -13.29 -3.39 -10.48
N SER A 361 -13.77 -4.50 -9.93
CA SER A 361 -15.16 -4.91 -10.09
C SER A 361 -16.14 -3.93 -9.42
N ASN A 362 -17.05 -3.37 -10.21
CA ASN A 362 -18.15 -2.54 -9.71
C ASN A 362 -19.03 -3.31 -8.72
N GLU A 363 -19.32 -4.58 -9.01
CA GLU A 363 -20.12 -5.43 -8.14
C GLU A 363 -19.45 -5.63 -6.78
N LYS A 364 -18.15 -5.95 -6.75
CA LYS A 364 -17.42 -6.14 -5.49
C LYS A 364 -17.36 -4.83 -4.69
N ARG A 365 -17.19 -3.68 -5.34
CA ARG A 365 -17.24 -2.37 -4.68
C ARG A 365 -18.61 -2.07 -4.08
N LEU A 366 -19.68 -2.26 -4.85
CA LEU A 366 -21.05 -2.04 -4.38
C LEU A 366 -21.40 -2.98 -3.22
N ARG A 367 -21.01 -4.25 -3.31
CA ARG A 367 -21.17 -5.23 -2.21
C ARG A 367 -20.44 -4.76 -0.95
N HIS A 368 -19.21 -4.27 -1.07
CA HIS A 368 -18.42 -3.74 0.06
C HIS A 368 -19.05 -2.49 0.67
N GLU A 369 -19.50 -1.54 -0.16
CA GLU A 369 -20.20 -0.34 0.30
C GLU A 369 -21.51 -0.68 1.00
N ASN A 370 -22.27 -1.63 0.46
CA ASN A 370 -23.50 -2.10 1.08
C ASN A 370 -23.20 -2.78 2.43
N LYS A 371 -22.21 -3.67 2.50
CA LYS A 371 -21.79 -4.31 3.76
C LYS A 371 -21.46 -3.27 4.83
N LYS A 372 -20.62 -2.28 4.50
CA LYS A 372 -20.28 -1.17 5.42
C LYS A 372 -21.49 -0.34 5.86
N LYS A 373 -22.42 -0.08 4.94
CA LYS A 373 -23.66 0.64 5.26
C LYS A 373 -24.52 -0.19 6.21
N THR A 374 -24.69 -1.47 5.96
CA THR A 374 -25.44 -2.40 6.82
C THR A 374 -24.84 -2.47 8.21
N GLU A 375 -23.53 -2.69 8.35
CA GLU A 375 -22.83 -2.71 9.66
C GLU A 375 -23.02 -1.38 10.42
N LYS A 376 -22.95 -0.25 9.72
CA LYS A 376 -23.18 1.08 10.32
C LYS A 376 -24.63 1.25 10.77
N ILE A 377 -25.60 0.78 9.98
CA ILE A 377 -27.02 0.80 10.34
C ILE A 377 -27.24 -0.03 11.60
N GLU A 378 -26.73 -1.27 11.64
CA GLU A 378 -26.85 -2.14 12.81
C GLU A 378 -26.23 -1.51 14.08
N LYS A 379 -25.08 -0.85 13.96
CA LYS A 379 -24.45 -0.13 15.07
C LYS A 379 -25.32 1.05 15.54
N LEU A 380 -25.83 1.85 14.62
CA LEU A 380 -26.70 2.98 14.95
C LEU A 380 -28.02 2.50 15.59
N GLU A 381 -28.60 1.40 15.11
CA GLU A 381 -29.79 0.81 15.71
C GLU A 381 -29.54 0.29 17.13
N ARG A 382 -28.38 -0.31 17.41
CA ARG A 382 -27.99 -0.70 18.78
C ARG A 382 -27.87 0.52 19.69
N GLN A 383 -27.19 1.57 19.23
CA GLN A 383 -27.05 2.81 19.98
C GLN A 383 -28.40 3.50 20.20
N GLN A 384 -29.31 3.44 19.22
CA GLN A 384 -30.65 3.99 19.35
C GLN A 384 -31.47 3.24 20.42
N ARG A 385 -31.42 1.90 20.44
CA ARG A 385 -32.04 1.10 21.49
C ARG A 385 -31.49 1.44 22.89
N GLU A 386 -30.19 1.62 23.01
CA GLU A 386 -29.55 2.03 24.27
C GLU A 386 -30.02 3.42 24.72
N ILE A 387 -30.09 4.39 23.80
CA ILE A 387 -30.63 5.73 24.07
C ILE A 387 -32.10 5.66 24.53
N ASP A 388 -32.91 4.83 23.89
CA ASP A 388 -34.33 4.71 24.25
C ASP A 388 -34.53 4.07 25.63
N MET A 389 -33.69 3.09 26.00
CA MET A 389 -33.65 2.55 27.37
C MET A 389 -33.23 3.63 28.40
N LEU A 390 -32.16 4.37 28.12
CA LEU A 390 -31.69 5.45 29.01
C LEU A 390 -32.75 6.56 29.15
N LYS A 391 -33.44 6.93 28.06
CA LYS A 391 -34.55 7.88 28.12
C LYS A 391 -35.69 7.38 29.01
N PHE A 392 -36.02 6.09 28.93
CA PHE A 392 -37.02 5.49 29.79
C PHE A 392 -36.60 5.54 31.27
N GLU A 393 -35.35 5.19 31.58
CA GLU A 393 -34.82 5.30 32.95
C GLU A 393 -34.83 6.74 33.47
N VAL A 394 -34.44 7.72 32.66
CA VAL A 394 -34.49 9.15 33.01
C VAL A 394 -35.92 9.57 33.33
N LYS A 395 -36.90 9.18 32.51
CA LYS A 395 -38.33 9.47 32.78
C LYS A 395 -38.80 8.82 34.09
N ARG A 396 -38.38 7.58 34.36
CA ARG A 396 -38.71 6.87 35.61
C ARG A 396 -38.12 7.59 36.82
N ILE A 397 -36.86 8.05 36.74
CA ILE A 397 -36.20 8.81 37.81
C ILE A 397 -36.89 10.16 38.02
N ASP A 398 -37.25 10.87 36.96
CA ASP A 398 -37.97 12.15 37.06
C ASP A 398 -39.33 11.97 37.77
N ALA A 399 -40.09 10.92 37.42
CA ALA A 399 -41.34 10.61 38.08
C ALA A 399 -41.15 10.21 39.55
N LYS A 400 -40.12 9.42 39.87
CA LYS A 400 -39.74 9.11 41.25
C LYS A 400 -39.43 10.37 42.06
N ASN A 401 -38.65 11.28 41.50
CA ASN A 401 -38.31 12.54 42.17
C ASN A 401 -39.55 13.41 42.40
N LYS A 402 -40.41 13.56 41.38
CA LYS A 402 -41.68 14.30 41.50
C LYS A 402 -42.62 13.69 42.54
N MET A 403 -42.73 12.36 42.59
CA MET A 403 -43.51 11.65 43.60
C MET A 403 -42.95 11.89 45.01
N THR A 404 -41.63 11.78 45.16
CA THR A 404 -40.96 12.04 46.44
C THR A 404 -41.26 13.45 46.94
N GLU A 405 -41.17 14.44 46.06
CA GLU A 405 -41.42 15.85 46.41
C GLU A 405 -42.89 16.10 46.75
N ALA A 406 -43.82 15.59 45.94
CA ALA A 406 -45.26 15.74 46.18
C ALA A 406 -45.71 15.06 47.49
N MET A 407 -45.16 13.88 47.79
CA MET A 407 -45.47 13.16 49.04
C MET A 407 -44.92 13.91 50.26
N LYS A 408 -43.70 14.47 50.18
CA LYS A 408 -43.12 15.34 51.21
C LYS A 408 -44.01 16.56 51.47
N GLN A 409 -44.42 17.27 50.41
CA GLN A 409 -45.30 18.44 50.53
C GLN A 409 -46.64 18.08 51.21
N ARG A 410 -47.26 16.95 50.84
CA ARG A 410 -48.50 16.50 51.47
C ARG A 410 -48.32 16.12 52.94
N LEU A 411 -47.21 15.48 53.31
CA LEU A 411 -46.91 15.15 54.71
C LEU A 411 -46.69 16.41 55.55
N ILE A 412 -46.01 17.42 55.00
CA ILE A 412 -45.85 18.73 55.64
C ILE A 412 -47.23 19.38 55.86
N GLN A 413 -48.06 19.45 54.82
CA GLN A 413 -49.41 20.01 54.93
C GLN A 413 -50.28 19.27 55.97
N TRP A 414 -50.24 17.94 55.98
CA TRP A 414 -50.96 17.14 56.97
C TRP A 414 -50.48 17.42 58.40
N ALA A 415 -49.17 17.60 58.61
CA ALA A 415 -48.62 17.93 59.92
C ALA A 415 -48.99 19.35 60.37
N GLU A 416 -49.06 20.32 59.45
CA GLU A 416 -49.58 21.67 59.73
C GLU A 416 -51.07 21.65 60.13
N GLU A 417 -51.86 20.77 59.51
CA GLU A 417 -53.29 20.57 59.81
C GLU A 417 -53.51 19.75 61.10
N ASN A 418 -52.50 19.00 61.59
CA ASN A 418 -52.57 18.13 62.76
C ASN A 418 -51.37 18.38 63.72
N PRO A 419 -51.22 19.59 64.27
CA PRO A 419 -50.02 20.01 65.00
C PRO A 419 -49.83 19.30 66.36
N ASP A 420 -50.88 18.67 66.89
CA ASP A 420 -50.87 17.84 68.09
C ASP A 420 -50.34 16.41 67.84
N LYS A 421 -50.33 15.97 66.57
CA LYS A 421 -49.93 14.62 66.17
C LYS A 421 -48.54 14.54 65.54
N ALA A 422 -48.04 15.61 64.92
CA ALA A 422 -46.70 15.64 64.32
C ALA A 422 -46.15 17.06 64.13
N ASP A 423 -44.81 17.21 64.14
CA ASP A 423 -44.13 18.47 63.82
C ASP A 423 -43.76 18.55 62.33
N ALA A 424 -44.24 19.60 61.65
CA ALA A 424 -43.98 19.86 60.23
C ALA A 424 -42.47 19.97 59.92
N LEU A 425 -41.66 20.50 60.86
CA LEU A 425 -40.21 20.63 60.69
C LEU A 425 -39.50 19.27 60.76
N GLN A 426 -40.02 18.34 61.57
CA GLN A 426 -39.55 16.95 61.60
C GLN A 426 -39.95 16.21 60.32
N MET A 427 -41.19 16.38 59.84
CA MET A 427 -41.66 15.76 58.60
C MET A 427 -40.86 16.22 57.37
N ALA A 428 -40.48 17.51 57.31
CA ALA A 428 -39.61 18.05 56.25
C ALA A 428 -38.19 17.45 56.25
N LYS A 429 -37.74 16.90 57.38
CA LYS A 429 -36.42 16.26 57.55
C LYS A 429 -36.44 14.74 57.39
N ILE A 430 -37.61 14.12 57.20
CA ILE A 430 -37.70 12.67 56.98
C ILE A 430 -37.04 12.33 55.64
N ASP A 431 -36.10 11.39 55.70
CA ASP A 431 -35.40 10.91 54.52
C ASP A 431 -36.36 10.09 53.65
N SER A 432 -36.28 10.25 52.33
CA SER A 432 -37.21 9.62 51.37
C SER A 432 -37.17 8.09 51.38
N ASN A 433 -36.16 7.50 52.03
CA ASN A 433 -35.98 6.06 52.18
C ASN A 433 -37.00 5.38 53.11
N THR A 434 -37.81 6.14 53.85
CA THR A 434 -38.87 5.58 54.73
C THR A 434 -40.17 5.24 54.00
N ILE A 435 -40.29 5.60 52.72
CA ILE A 435 -41.48 5.39 51.89
C ILE A 435 -41.07 4.50 50.71
N ASP A 436 -41.78 3.38 50.49
CA ASP A 436 -41.54 2.48 49.34
C ASP A 436 -42.12 3.07 48.04
N ILE A 437 -41.45 4.11 47.57
CA ILE A 437 -41.81 4.87 46.36
C ILE A 437 -41.61 4.01 45.11
N ASP A 438 -40.61 3.12 45.11
CA ASP A 438 -40.33 2.24 43.98
C ASP A 438 -41.46 1.21 43.79
N GLY A 439 -41.94 0.59 44.87
CA GLY A 439 -43.08 -0.33 44.81
C GLY A 439 -44.37 0.33 44.33
N PHE A 440 -44.63 1.57 44.73
CA PHE A 440 -45.80 2.33 44.28
C PHE A 440 -45.72 2.72 42.79
N LEU A 441 -44.55 3.16 42.33
CA LEU A 441 -44.32 3.49 40.92
C LEU A 441 -44.49 2.26 40.02
N GLU A 442 -43.93 1.12 40.43
CA GLU A 442 -44.05 -0.12 39.67
C GLU A 442 -45.50 -0.62 39.60
N HIS A 443 -46.24 -0.54 40.71
CA HIS A 443 -47.65 -0.89 40.73
C HIS A 443 -48.49 0.00 39.81
N TYR A 444 -48.32 1.32 39.88
CA TYR A 444 -49.10 2.25 39.07
C TYR A 444 -48.79 2.15 37.58
N LEU A 445 -47.50 2.09 37.20
CA LEU A 445 -47.10 1.96 35.80
C LEU A 445 -47.60 0.65 35.17
N ARG A 446 -47.76 -0.41 35.98
CA ARG A 446 -48.34 -1.69 35.55
C ARG A 446 -49.85 -1.59 35.30
N GLU A 447 -50.59 -0.85 36.11
CA GLU A 447 -52.03 -0.70 35.94
C GLU A 447 -52.40 0.27 34.82
N ASN A 448 -51.58 1.29 34.55
CA ASN A 448 -51.88 2.37 33.61
C ASN A 448 -50.98 2.34 32.36
N HIS A 449 -50.53 1.16 31.95
CA HIS A 449 -49.77 0.93 30.70
C HIS A 449 -48.55 1.86 30.49
N GLY A 450 -47.90 2.30 31.57
CA GLY A 450 -46.72 3.16 31.51
C GLY A 450 -47.01 4.65 31.22
N GLU A 451 -48.26 5.11 31.32
CA GLU A 451 -48.60 6.53 31.17
C GLU A 451 -48.17 7.35 32.39
N LEU A 452 -47.04 8.05 32.23
CA LEU A 452 -46.42 8.85 33.28
C LEU A 452 -47.13 10.18 33.56
N GLU A 453 -47.89 10.73 32.61
CA GLU A 453 -48.59 12.01 32.80
C GLU A 453 -49.83 11.86 33.67
N GLU A 454 -50.64 10.82 33.45
CA GLU A 454 -51.79 10.48 34.31
C GLU A 454 -51.34 10.11 35.73
N PHE A 455 -50.16 9.48 35.86
CA PHE A 455 -49.56 9.19 37.16
C PHE A 455 -49.32 10.45 37.99
N LEU A 456 -48.71 11.47 37.38
CA LEU A 456 -48.40 12.72 38.06
C LEU A 456 -49.67 13.46 38.52
N ASP A 457 -50.76 13.40 37.75
CA ASP A 457 -52.06 13.96 38.15
C ASP A 457 -52.71 13.18 39.31
N SER A 458 -52.61 11.84 39.30
CA SER A 458 -53.16 10.99 40.37
C SER A 458 -52.50 11.22 41.74
N ILE A 459 -51.19 11.49 41.77
CA ILE A 459 -50.44 11.81 42.99
C ILE A 459 -50.99 13.09 43.62
N SER A 460 -51.33 14.09 42.80
CA SER A 460 -51.89 15.36 43.27
C SER A 460 -53.23 15.21 43.99
N LYS A 461 -53.87 14.03 43.95
CA LYS A 461 -55.19 13.74 44.52
C LYS A 461 -55.15 12.69 45.65
N THR A 462 -54.00 12.10 45.96
CA THR A 462 -53.88 10.93 46.86
C THR A 462 -54.03 11.31 48.35
N ARG A 463 -55.04 10.75 49.05
CA ARG A 463 -55.28 11.02 50.49
C ARG A 463 -54.18 10.40 51.37
N VAL A 464 -53.63 11.19 52.28
CA VAL A 464 -52.64 10.73 53.28
C VAL A 464 -53.35 10.50 54.61
N SER A 465 -53.13 9.34 55.23
CA SER A 465 -53.53 9.06 56.61
C SER A 465 -52.38 8.36 57.34
N VAL A 466 -52.05 8.82 58.54
CA VAL A 466 -51.05 8.18 59.40
C VAL A 466 -51.78 7.23 60.34
N ALA A 467 -51.30 5.99 60.46
CA ALA A 467 -51.84 5.04 61.43
C ALA A 467 -51.46 5.49 62.84
N ASP A 468 -52.45 5.77 63.69
CA ASP A 468 -52.22 5.99 65.12
C ASP A 468 -51.64 4.68 65.70
N LYS A 469 -50.48 4.77 66.37
CA LYS A 469 -49.84 3.63 67.03
C LYS A 469 -50.46 3.30 68.38
#